data_AF-A0A1G2RJ82-F1
#
_entry.id   AF-A0A1G2RJ82-F1
#
_cell.length_a   1.000
_cell.length_b   1.000
_cell.length_c   1.000
_cell.angle_alpha   90.00
_cell.angle_beta   90.00
_cell.angle_gamma   90.00
#
_symmetry.space_group_name_H-M   'P 1'
#
loop_
_entity.id
_entity.type
_entity.pdbx_description
1 polymer ?
#
loop_
_entity_poly.entity_id
_entity_poly.type
_entity_poly.pdbx_seq_one_letter_code
_entity_poly.pdbx_strand_id
1 'polypeptide(L)'
;MRFLFFFIACGIFLGFAPASQAASFGQVQKFLVDPMFDVSAREELNAVLVHESSLLYISVEQDWWNSLDAVLQSALQNNLQLLAGEFERTIYPTLTSTFGPEWSPGVDGDPKITILVHRMKKGAGGYFREVDEHLKLEFPDSNEKEMLYLASDFVNTSLAKAALAHEFTHLITYNQKERLQKIKEEAWLDEMRAEYAPTLLGYNNTFEGSNLERRLKIFLQNPSNSLVEWQGEEQDYGVASLFVHYLTDQYGVGVLVDSLHSESVGIPSLDEALKQRGFSGVDFRKAFTDWTIAVFLNDCAYGKEYCYLNQNLKSLRLNPTLHLLPLGGTSRLEVSYSTKNWAGNWLKFVGGQGTLSLKFQVFGSLTFQVPYLVQAADGTYEIKFLDLAGTQRGEFFVLDFGKEQKALLIIPTLQSKTLGFGESEPLFPFLLTASILETAPQKEEDVIRGLQAQLAFLQSEIARVLEELRARGVGTTSCASFGTNLVLGMRGSEVRCLQEFLKNQGAQVYPEGLVTGYFGVLTRQAVMRFQEKYAAEILTPLGFQRGTGYIGVLTRAKMNALLGSSL
;
A
#
# COMPACT_ATOMS: atom_id res chain seq x y z
N MET A 1 34.84 -64.44 -9.30
CA MET A 1 35.01 -65.15 -8.02
C MET A 1 36.51 -65.29 -7.72
N ARG A 2 37.07 -64.38 -6.92
CA ARG A 2 38.12 -64.66 -5.92
C ARG A 2 38.37 -63.40 -5.09
N PHE A 3 38.29 -63.61 -3.79
CA PHE A 3 38.25 -62.64 -2.71
C PHE A 3 39.65 -62.09 -2.34
N LEU A 4 39.65 -60.80 -1.97
CA LEU A 4 40.41 -60.10 -0.91
C LEU A 4 41.77 -60.65 -0.42
N PHE A 5 42.73 -59.73 -0.28
CA PHE A 5 43.32 -59.42 1.04
C PHE A 5 43.63 -57.91 1.16
N PHE A 6 43.03 -57.30 2.19
CA PHE A 6 43.19 -55.92 2.64
C PHE A 6 44.47 -55.82 3.49
N PHE A 7 45.32 -54.82 3.24
CA PHE A 7 46.30 -54.33 4.21
C PHE A 7 45.86 -52.95 4.68
N ILE A 8 45.45 -52.86 5.94
CA ILE A 8 45.14 -51.60 6.63
C ILE A 8 46.48 -50.99 7.05
N ALA A 9 46.89 -49.91 6.38
CA ALA A 9 47.93 -49.03 6.88
C ALA A 9 47.28 -47.97 7.78
N CYS A 10 47.50 -48.10 9.08
CA CYS A 10 47.09 -47.11 10.07
C CYS A 10 48.04 -45.92 9.98
N GLY A 11 47.70 -44.94 9.15
CA GLY A 11 48.38 -43.65 9.08
C GLY A 11 47.86 -42.75 10.20
N ILE A 12 48.71 -42.49 11.21
CA ILE A 12 48.50 -41.44 12.19
C ILE A 12 48.57 -40.10 11.44
N PHE A 13 47.41 -39.55 11.08
CA PHE A 13 47.30 -38.15 10.69
C PHE A 13 47.43 -37.30 11.96
N LEU A 14 48.67 -36.89 12.27
CA LEU A 14 48.91 -35.72 13.10
C LEU A 14 48.38 -34.52 12.32
N GLY A 15 47.13 -34.13 12.58
CA GLY A 15 46.56 -32.90 12.09
C GLY A 15 47.41 -31.74 12.59
N PHE A 16 48.16 -31.12 11.68
CA PHE A 16 48.65 -29.76 11.89
C PHE A 16 47.41 -28.86 11.94
N ALA A 17 46.96 -28.54 13.15
CA ALA A 17 46.16 -27.33 13.32
C ALA A 17 47.03 -26.15 12.86
N PRO A 18 46.59 -25.30 11.92
CA PRO A 18 47.31 -24.07 11.65
C PRO A 18 47.34 -23.29 12.97
N ALA A 19 48.55 -22.96 13.43
CA ALA A 19 48.71 -22.08 14.57
C ALA A 19 48.10 -20.73 14.20
N SER A 20 47.00 -20.36 14.86
CA SER A 20 46.46 -19.00 14.78
C SER A 20 47.56 -18.05 15.28
N GLN A 21 48.18 -17.29 14.38
CA GLN A 21 49.02 -16.18 14.80
C GLN A 21 48.09 -15.17 15.47
N ALA A 22 48.27 -14.95 16.77
CA ALA A 22 47.58 -13.87 17.46
C ALA A 22 47.94 -12.56 16.76
N ALA A 23 46.93 -11.79 16.32
CA ALA A 23 47.17 -10.50 15.72
C ALA A 23 47.88 -9.59 16.73
N SER A 24 48.90 -8.85 16.31
CA SER A 24 49.65 -7.97 17.20
C SER A 24 49.42 -6.51 16.85
N PHE A 25 49.26 -5.64 17.86
CA PHE A 25 49.16 -4.19 17.64
C PHE A 25 50.27 -3.68 16.72
N GLY A 26 49.91 -2.87 15.72
CA GLY A 26 50.82 -2.36 14.70
C GLY A 26 51.08 -3.31 13.54
N GLN A 27 50.52 -4.53 13.55
CA GLN A 27 50.58 -5.44 12.41
C GLN A 27 49.89 -4.82 11.20
N VAL A 28 50.55 -4.93 10.04
CA VAL A 28 50.01 -4.49 8.76
C VAL A 28 49.42 -5.70 8.04
N GLN A 29 48.18 -5.57 7.58
CA GLN A 29 47.49 -6.56 6.78
C GLN A 29 46.91 -5.91 5.52
N LYS A 30 46.89 -6.68 4.42
CA LYS A 30 46.19 -6.30 3.19
C LYS A 30 44.71 -6.68 3.30
N PHE A 31 43.84 -5.75 2.93
CA PHE A 31 42.40 -5.92 2.81
C PHE A 31 41.93 -5.65 1.39
N LEU A 32 40.94 -6.41 0.95
CA LEU A 32 40.16 -6.11 -0.25
C LEU A 32 39.05 -5.13 0.11
N VAL A 33 38.79 -4.16 -0.76
CA VAL A 33 37.80 -3.08 -0.54
C VAL A 33 36.98 -2.84 -1.80
N ASP A 34 35.81 -2.22 -1.64
CA ASP A 34 34.94 -1.93 -2.78
C ASP A 34 35.35 -0.60 -3.47
N PRO A 35 35.70 -0.63 -4.78
CA PRO A 35 36.09 0.57 -5.54
C PRO A 35 34.94 1.56 -5.73
N MET A 36 33.69 1.15 -5.55
CA MET A 36 32.53 2.05 -5.56
C MET A 36 32.53 2.96 -4.34
N PHE A 37 33.06 2.53 -3.20
CA PHE A 37 33.15 3.31 -1.97
C PHE A 37 34.52 3.96 -1.78
N ASP A 38 35.62 3.31 -2.16
CA ASP A 38 36.97 3.84 -1.96
C ASP A 38 37.19 5.17 -2.71
N VAL A 39 37.81 6.15 -2.04
CA VAL A 39 38.03 7.49 -2.61
C VAL A 39 38.92 7.48 -3.86
N SER A 40 39.80 6.47 -3.97
CA SER A 40 40.73 6.29 -5.09
C SER A 40 40.33 5.11 -6.00
N ALA A 41 39.13 4.56 -5.82
CA ALA A 41 38.64 3.38 -6.55
C ALA A 41 39.62 2.20 -6.52
N ARG A 42 40.30 2.00 -5.39
CA ARG A 42 41.17 0.84 -5.17
C ARG A 42 40.33 -0.41 -4.92
N GLU A 43 40.86 -1.57 -5.28
CA GLU A 43 40.30 -2.89 -4.96
C GLU A 43 40.97 -3.52 -3.72
N GLU A 44 42.14 -2.99 -3.32
CA GLU A 44 42.90 -3.45 -2.16
C GLU A 44 43.66 -2.30 -1.50
N LEU A 45 43.89 -2.41 -0.19
CA LEU A 45 44.74 -1.49 0.56
C LEU A 45 45.43 -2.19 1.74
N ASN A 46 46.51 -1.59 2.25
CA ASN A 46 47.13 -2.02 3.49
C ASN A 46 46.52 -1.26 4.67
N ALA A 47 46.29 -1.93 5.79
CA ALA A 47 45.79 -1.34 7.02
C ALA A 47 46.60 -1.81 8.24
N VAL A 48 46.73 -0.93 9.22
CA VAL A 48 47.44 -1.16 10.48
C VAL A 48 46.42 -1.51 11.55
N LEU A 49 46.61 -2.62 12.27
CA LEU A 49 45.82 -2.94 13.45
C LEU A 49 46.12 -1.94 14.58
N VAL A 50 45.13 -1.11 14.95
CA VAL A 50 45.28 -0.05 15.97
C VAL A 50 44.54 -0.34 17.27
N HIS A 51 43.61 -1.28 17.27
CA HIS A 51 42.91 -1.70 18.49
C HIS A 51 42.44 -3.15 18.38
N GLU A 52 42.47 -3.85 19.51
CA GLU A 52 41.92 -5.19 19.68
C GLU A 52 41.17 -5.23 21.02
N SER A 53 39.98 -5.82 21.01
CA SER A 53 39.15 -6.06 22.19
C SER A 53 38.70 -7.53 22.25
N SER A 54 37.75 -7.85 23.14
CA SER A 54 37.17 -9.19 23.21
C SER A 54 36.34 -9.57 22.00
N LEU A 55 35.69 -8.59 21.35
CA LEU A 55 34.81 -8.81 20.21
C LEU A 55 35.34 -8.21 18.89
N LEU A 56 36.35 -7.32 18.93
CA LEU A 56 36.73 -6.54 17.76
C LEU A 56 38.23 -6.59 17.45
N TYR A 57 38.54 -6.55 16.16
CA TYR A 57 39.76 -5.98 15.61
C TYR A 57 39.43 -4.66 14.91
N ILE A 58 40.22 -3.61 15.12
CA ILE A 58 40.05 -2.35 14.40
C ILE A 58 41.35 -2.01 13.67
N SER A 59 41.26 -1.99 12.35
CA SER A 59 42.35 -1.65 11.44
C SER A 59 42.09 -0.31 10.76
N VAL A 60 43.14 0.47 10.55
CA VAL A 60 43.08 1.78 9.88
C VAL A 60 43.96 1.76 8.65
N GLU A 61 43.45 2.26 7.52
CA GLU A 61 44.20 2.43 6.28
C GLU A 61 45.59 3.04 6.55
N GLN A 62 46.64 2.32 6.15
CA GLN A 62 48.02 2.62 6.50
C GLN A 62 48.47 3.99 5.97
N ASP A 63 48.13 4.32 4.72
CA ASP A 63 48.51 5.59 4.11
C ASP A 63 47.88 6.78 4.84
N TRP A 64 46.61 6.64 5.25
CA TRP A 64 45.94 7.66 6.04
C TRP A 64 46.52 7.75 7.45
N TRP A 65 46.70 6.62 8.13
CA TRP A 65 47.32 6.55 9.46
C TRP A 65 48.70 7.24 9.50
N ASN A 66 49.55 6.96 8.52
CA ASN A 66 50.89 7.53 8.41
C ASN A 66 50.90 9.02 8.02
N SER A 67 49.79 9.52 7.47
CA SER A 67 49.64 10.95 7.16
C SER A 67 49.33 11.80 8.41
N LEU A 68 48.86 11.16 9.49
CA LEU A 68 48.57 11.82 10.76
C LEU A 68 49.84 11.96 11.61
N ASP A 69 49.95 13.07 12.33
CA ASP A 69 50.99 13.23 13.35
C ASP A 69 50.69 12.38 14.60
N ALA A 70 51.68 12.24 15.48
CA ALA A 70 51.56 11.41 16.68
C ALA A 70 50.42 11.83 17.63
N VAL A 71 50.06 13.11 17.66
CA VAL A 71 48.97 13.63 18.50
C VAL A 71 47.62 13.21 17.91
N LEU A 72 47.45 13.36 16.60
CA LEU A 72 46.25 12.95 15.88
C LEU A 72 46.08 11.43 15.85
N GLN A 73 47.17 10.67 15.71
CA GLN A 73 47.14 9.21 15.83
C GLN A 73 46.65 8.76 17.20
N SER A 74 47.17 9.36 18.28
CA SER A 74 46.75 9.06 19.64
C SER A 74 45.28 9.43 19.89
N ALA A 75 44.84 10.60 19.39
CA ALA A 75 43.45 11.02 19.49
C ALA A 75 42.50 10.08 18.73
N LEU A 76 42.85 9.68 17.51
CA LEU A 76 42.10 8.72 16.71
C LEU A 76 42.01 7.36 17.40
N GLN A 77 43.15 6.84 17.91
CA GLN A 77 43.17 5.57 18.62
C GLN A 77 42.25 5.59 19.86
N ASN A 78 42.27 6.68 20.63
CA ASN A 78 41.36 6.85 21.77
C ASN A 78 39.89 6.89 21.33
N ASN A 79 39.56 7.60 20.25
CA ASN A 79 38.20 7.64 19.72
C ASN A 79 37.72 6.24 19.25
N LEU A 80 38.58 5.48 18.57
CA LEU A 80 38.28 4.12 18.13
C LEU A 80 38.12 3.16 19.32
N GLN A 81 38.91 3.33 20.39
CA GLN A 81 38.72 2.56 21.63
C GLN A 81 37.39 2.88 22.32
N LEU A 82 36.98 4.16 22.34
CA LEU A 82 35.67 4.56 22.86
C LEU A 82 34.53 3.99 22.02
N LEU A 83 34.67 3.99 20.69
CA LEU A 83 33.71 3.39 19.76
C LEU A 83 33.63 1.87 19.93
N ALA A 84 34.75 1.18 20.10
CA ALA A 84 34.80 -0.25 20.42
C ALA A 84 34.05 -0.54 21.73
N GLY A 85 34.31 0.24 22.78
CA GLY A 85 33.61 0.08 24.05
C GLY A 85 32.11 0.37 23.97
N GLU A 86 31.68 1.30 23.12
CA GLU A 86 30.25 1.52 22.82
C GLU A 86 29.65 0.32 22.07
N PHE A 87 30.39 -0.24 21.12
CA PHE A 87 29.96 -1.41 20.38
C PHE A 87 29.71 -2.58 21.30
N GLU A 88 30.70 -2.96 22.12
CA GLU A 88 30.61 -4.12 22.99
C GLU A 88 29.56 -3.98 24.11
N ARG A 89 29.37 -2.77 24.65
CA ARG A 89 28.47 -2.54 25.79
C ARG A 89 27.04 -2.20 25.40
N THR A 90 26.83 -1.61 24.21
CA THR A 90 25.53 -1.08 23.80
C THR A 90 25.08 -1.63 22.46
N ILE A 91 25.86 -1.43 21.39
CA ILE A 91 25.43 -1.77 20.01
C ILE A 91 25.20 -3.27 19.88
N TYR A 92 26.23 -4.06 20.19
CA TYR A 92 26.23 -5.51 20.06
C TYR A 92 25.08 -6.15 20.84
N PRO A 93 24.94 -6.00 22.18
CA PRO A 93 23.86 -6.64 22.92
C PRO A 93 22.46 -6.16 22.52
N THR A 94 22.30 -4.88 22.17
CA THR A 94 20.98 -4.34 21.79
C THR A 94 20.53 -4.87 20.45
N LEU A 95 21.39 -4.84 19.42
CA LEU A 95 21.01 -5.26 18.08
C LEU A 95 20.91 -6.79 17.99
N THR A 96 21.81 -7.54 18.62
CA THR A 96 21.73 -9.01 18.61
C THR A 96 20.53 -9.55 19.39
N SER A 97 20.12 -8.91 20.49
CA SER A 97 18.90 -9.29 21.21
C SER A 97 17.61 -8.89 20.49
N THR A 98 17.67 -7.90 19.59
CA THR A 98 16.50 -7.44 18.83
C THR A 98 16.32 -8.21 17.53
N PHE A 99 17.38 -8.30 16.72
CA PHE A 99 17.34 -8.84 15.37
C PHE A 99 17.91 -10.26 15.25
N GLY A 100 18.65 -10.73 16.25
CA GLY A 100 19.36 -12.01 16.22
C GLY A 100 20.87 -11.83 16.07
N PRO A 101 21.67 -12.88 16.29
CA PRO A 101 23.12 -12.80 16.25
C PRO A 101 23.67 -12.70 14.81
N GLU A 102 24.87 -12.16 14.66
CA GLU A 102 25.72 -12.37 13.49
C GLU A 102 26.22 -13.82 13.41
N TRP A 103 26.94 -14.17 12.33
CA TRP A 103 27.58 -15.48 12.26
C TRP A 103 28.81 -15.51 13.18
N SER A 104 28.72 -16.23 14.28
CA SER A 104 29.86 -16.50 15.18
C SER A 104 30.06 -18.03 15.34
N PRO A 105 31.29 -18.57 15.22
CA PRO A 105 32.57 -17.88 15.11
C PRO A 105 32.96 -17.51 13.67
N GLY A 106 31.98 -17.29 12.80
CA GLY A 106 32.25 -16.76 11.46
C GLY A 106 32.81 -17.72 10.42
N VAL A 107 33.14 -17.17 9.26
CA VAL A 107 33.66 -17.88 8.09
C VAL A 107 35.10 -18.38 8.28
N ASP A 108 35.93 -17.64 9.02
CA ASP A 108 37.31 -18.03 9.34
C ASP A 108 37.46 -18.73 10.69
N GLY A 109 36.37 -18.86 11.45
CA GLY A 109 36.37 -19.48 12.78
C GLY A 109 36.89 -18.58 13.90
N ASP A 110 37.14 -17.29 13.64
CA ASP A 110 37.41 -16.28 14.67
C ASP A 110 36.10 -15.59 15.10
N PRO A 111 35.70 -15.64 16.39
CA PRO A 111 34.47 -14.98 16.84
C PRO A 111 34.54 -13.44 16.85
N LYS A 112 35.69 -12.82 16.52
CA LYS A 112 35.83 -11.36 16.50
C LYS A 112 35.48 -10.75 15.15
N ILE A 113 34.71 -9.66 15.20
CA ILE A 113 34.37 -8.86 14.02
C ILE A 113 35.52 -7.90 13.71
N THR A 114 35.86 -7.75 12.43
CA THR A 114 36.89 -6.80 11.99
C THR A 114 36.26 -5.51 11.49
N ILE A 115 36.68 -4.36 12.04
CA ILE A 115 36.33 -3.03 11.54
C ILE A 115 37.51 -2.48 10.74
N LEU A 116 37.28 -2.15 9.47
CA LEU A 116 38.25 -1.44 8.63
C LEU A 116 37.84 0.02 8.45
N VAL A 117 38.69 0.93 8.94
CA VAL A 117 38.53 2.37 8.72
C VAL A 117 39.39 2.81 7.54
N HIS A 118 38.76 3.32 6.48
CA HIS A 118 39.49 3.81 5.31
C HIS A 118 38.87 5.07 4.69
N ARG A 119 39.57 5.68 3.74
CA ARG A 119 39.09 6.86 3.02
C ARG A 119 38.08 6.47 1.94
N MET A 120 36.87 7.00 2.06
CA MET A 120 35.75 6.72 1.16
C MET A 120 35.33 7.98 0.40
N LYS A 121 34.54 7.81 -0.67
CA LYS A 121 33.88 8.91 -1.38
C LYS A 121 32.92 9.63 -0.44
N LYS A 122 32.75 10.95 -0.68
CA LYS A 122 31.92 11.81 0.17
C LYS A 122 30.48 11.31 0.21
N GLY A 123 29.89 11.25 1.41
CA GLY A 123 28.50 10.87 1.63
C GLY A 123 28.31 9.49 2.25
N ALA A 124 29.28 8.58 2.05
CA ALA A 124 29.30 7.25 2.67
C ALA A 124 29.70 7.33 4.15
N GLY A 125 28.90 6.72 5.03
CA GLY A 125 29.24 6.55 6.45
C GLY A 125 30.03 5.27 6.72
N GLY A 126 29.78 4.25 5.92
CA GLY A 126 30.34 2.92 5.98
C GLY A 126 29.76 2.07 4.85
N TYR A 127 30.10 0.78 4.85
CA TYR A 127 29.42 -0.24 4.07
C TYR A 127 29.67 -1.63 4.65
N PHE A 128 28.86 -2.60 4.22
CA PHE A 128 29.04 -4.03 4.45
C PHE A 128 29.24 -4.74 3.11
N ARG A 129 30.17 -5.71 3.07
CA ARG A 129 30.44 -6.53 1.87
C ARG A 129 30.10 -7.99 2.17
N GLU A 130 28.96 -8.44 1.64
CA GLU A 130 28.51 -9.83 1.73
C GLU A 130 29.58 -10.84 1.30
N VAL A 131 30.37 -10.51 0.27
CA VAL A 131 31.41 -11.41 -0.26
C VAL A 131 32.47 -11.78 0.78
N ASP A 132 32.70 -10.93 1.79
CA ASP A 132 33.69 -11.21 2.84
C ASP A 132 33.28 -12.34 3.78
N GLU A 133 31.99 -12.70 3.81
CA GLU A 133 31.42 -13.82 4.57
C GLU A 133 31.63 -15.19 3.89
N HIS A 134 32.33 -15.22 2.75
CA HIS A 134 32.58 -16.44 2.00
C HIS A 134 34.05 -16.84 1.98
N LEU A 135 34.33 -18.12 1.80
CA LEU A 135 35.70 -18.61 1.63
C LEU A 135 36.31 -18.09 0.32
N LYS A 136 37.59 -17.74 0.33
CA LYS A 136 38.39 -17.35 -0.85
C LYS A 136 38.42 -18.41 -1.93
N LEU A 137 38.26 -19.68 -1.53
CA LEU A 137 38.15 -20.78 -2.47
C LEU A 137 36.93 -20.65 -3.38
N GLU A 138 35.84 -20.08 -2.86
CA GLU A 138 34.60 -19.82 -3.60
C GLU A 138 34.58 -18.41 -4.21
N PHE A 139 35.03 -17.41 -3.45
CA PHE A 139 35.04 -15.99 -3.81
C PHE A 139 36.44 -15.40 -3.61
N PRO A 140 37.31 -15.39 -4.63
CA PRO A 140 38.70 -14.94 -4.50
C PRO A 140 38.89 -13.50 -4.01
N ASP A 141 37.84 -12.67 -4.13
CA ASP A 141 37.77 -11.28 -3.71
C ASP A 141 37.19 -11.06 -2.29
N SER A 142 37.01 -12.15 -1.54
CA SER A 142 36.64 -12.17 -0.13
C SER A 142 37.85 -11.90 0.79
N ASN A 143 37.62 -11.20 1.89
CA ASN A 143 38.56 -11.13 3.01
C ASN A 143 38.49 -12.35 3.95
N GLU A 144 37.47 -13.21 3.81
CA GLU A 144 37.11 -14.35 4.68
C GLU A 144 36.95 -13.95 6.14
N LYS A 145 36.12 -12.94 6.41
CA LYS A 145 35.95 -12.36 7.74
C LYS A 145 34.58 -11.71 7.90
N GLU A 146 34.06 -11.72 9.12
CA GLU A 146 32.96 -10.86 9.53
C GLU A 146 33.47 -9.43 9.62
N MET A 147 33.16 -8.62 8.59
CA MET A 147 33.77 -7.31 8.40
C MET A 147 32.77 -6.17 8.26
N LEU A 148 33.09 -5.05 8.91
CA LEU A 148 32.39 -3.78 8.77
C LEU A 148 33.38 -2.70 8.30
N TYR A 149 32.95 -1.87 7.35
CA TYR A 149 33.79 -0.81 6.81
C TYR A 149 33.26 0.55 7.28
N LEU A 150 34.13 1.41 7.80
CA LEU A 150 33.77 2.74 8.27
C LEU A 150 34.56 3.83 7.55
N ALA A 151 33.87 4.89 7.16
CA ALA A 151 34.49 6.06 6.56
C ALA A 151 35.35 6.81 7.60
N SER A 152 36.60 7.07 7.25
CA SER A 152 37.52 7.90 8.06
C SER A 152 36.98 9.29 8.42
N ASP A 153 36.12 9.87 7.58
CA ASP A 153 35.47 11.16 7.86
C ASP A 153 34.44 11.08 8.99
N PHE A 154 33.90 9.89 9.28
CA PHE A 154 32.84 9.70 10.28
C PHE A 154 33.37 9.35 11.66
N VAL A 155 34.50 8.65 11.76
CA VAL A 155 35.00 8.06 13.03
C VAL A 155 35.32 9.08 14.13
N ASN A 156 35.53 10.35 13.76
CA ASN A 156 35.76 11.45 14.71
C ASN A 156 34.52 12.33 14.97
N THR A 157 33.35 11.92 14.47
CA THR A 157 32.09 12.67 14.60
C THR A 157 31.12 11.96 15.56
N SER A 158 30.07 12.66 15.98
CA SER A 158 28.96 12.06 16.73
C SER A 158 28.23 10.95 15.96
N LEU A 159 28.36 10.91 14.63
CA LEU A 159 27.70 9.95 13.75
C LEU A 159 28.42 8.60 13.67
N ALA A 160 29.66 8.47 14.20
CA ALA A 160 30.41 7.22 14.16
C ALA A 160 29.65 6.03 14.75
N LYS A 161 28.95 6.26 15.87
CA LYS A 161 28.15 5.23 16.55
C LYS A 161 26.94 4.80 15.72
N ALA A 162 26.31 5.75 15.03
CA ALA A 162 25.17 5.49 14.16
C ALA A 162 25.59 4.72 12.92
N ALA A 163 26.69 5.11 12.28
CA ALA A 163 27.25 4.38 11.13
C ALA A 163 27.64 2.95 11.51
N LEU A 164 28.36 2.74 12.61
CA LEU A 164 28.73 1.39 13.04
C LEU A 164 27.51 0.51 13.37
N ALA A 165 26.47 1.08 13.98
CA ALA A 165 25.22 0.36 14.24
C ALA A 165 24.46 0.00 12.95
N HIS A 166 24.48 0.90 11.96
CA HIS A 166 23.92 0.67 10.63
C HIS A 166 24.60 -0.53 9.97
N GLU A 167 25.94 -0.49 9.84
CA GLU A 167 26.69 -1.55 9.17
C GLU A 167 26.57 -2.89 9.90
N PHE A 168 26.56 -2.88 11.24
CA PHE A 168 26.39 -4.13 12.00
C PHE A 168 25.00 -4.75 11.78
N THR A 169 23.99 -3.96 11.46
CA THR A 169 22.65 -4.48 11.13
C THR A 169 22.68 -5.31 9.85
N HIS A 170 23.45 -4.91 8.83
CA HIS A 170 23.62 -5.70 7.61
C HIS A 170 24.28 -7.05 7.87
N LEU A 171 25.32 -7.07 8.71
CA LEU A 171 25.99 -8.32 9.12
C LEU A 171 25.01 -9.27 9.85
N ILE A 172 24.15 -8.74 10.72
CA ILE A 172 23.07 -9.52 11.34
C ILE A 172 22.07 -10.01 10.28
N THR A 173 21.60 -9.12 9.38
CA THR A 173 20.64 -9.50 8.33
C THR A 173 21.18 -10.64 7.47
N TYR A 174 22.45 -10.55 7.06
CA TYR A 174 23.12 -11.59 6.30
C TYR A 174 23.03 -12.93 7.02
N ASN A 175 23.42 -12.99 8.30
CA ASN A 175 23.35 -14.24 9.03
C ASN A 175 21.91 -14.75 9.18
N GLN A 176 20.99 -13.90 9.63
CA GLN A 176 19.63 -14.29 9.99
C GLN A 176 18.79 -14.72 8.78
N LYS A 177 18.99 -14.09 7.61
CA LYS A 177 18.15 -14.32 6.43
C LYS A 177 18.92 -15.03 5.32
N GLU A 178 20.02 -14.46 4.86
CA GLU A 178 20.74 -14.98 3.69
C GLU A 178 21.46 -16.29 3.99
N ARG A 179 22.21 -16.35 5.09
CA ARG A 179 22.99 -17.53 5.46
C ARG A 179 22.10 -18.64 6.01
N LEU A 180 21.28 -18.35 7.02
CA LEU A 180 20.48 -19.35 7.72
C LEU A 180 19.27 -19.82 6.90
N GLN A 181 18.59 -18.91 6.20
CA GLN A 181 17.37 -19.24 5.45
C GLN A 181 17.57 -19.38 3.94
N LYS A 182 18.74 -18.98 3.41
CA LYS A 182 19.03 -19.00 1.96
C LYS A 182 18.10 -18.09 1.16
N ILE A 183 17.71 -16.95 1.75
CA ILE A 183 16.82 -15.96 1.16
C ILE A 183 17.53 -14.61 1.16
N LYS A 184 17.69 -14.02 -0.03
CA LYS A 184 18.21 -12.65 -0.21
C LYS A 184 17.08 -11.63 -0.08
N GLU A 185 17.29 -10.60 0.71
CA GLU A 185 16.32 -9.51 0.89
C GLU A 185 16.39 -8.50 -0.26
N GLU A 186 15.31 -7.75 -0.48
CA GLU A 186 15.35 -6.52 -1.25
C GLU A 186 16.14 -5.42 -0.52
N ALA A 187 17.05 -4.76 -1.22
CA ALA A 187 17.97 -3.76 -0.65
C ALA A 187 17.26 -2.68 0.18
N TRP A 188 16.14 -2.14 -0.30
CA TRP A 188 15.40 -1.10 0.41
C TRP A 188 14.94 -1.53 1.81
N LEU A 189 14.57 -2.81 2.00
CA LEU A 189 14.05 -3.31 3.27
C LEU A 189 15.20 -3.65 4.23
N ASP A 190 16.33 -4.14 3.72
CA ASP A 190 17.53 -4.32 4.53
C ASP A 190 18.05 -2.97 5.07
N GLU A 191 18.13 -1.99 4.20
CA GLU A 191 18.57 -0.62 4.54
C GLU A 191 17.58 0.09 5.45
N MET A 192 16.28 -0.13 5.26
CA MET A 192 15.24 0.38 6.16
C MET A 192 15.42 -0.14 7.60
N ARG A 193 15.84 -1.40 7.79
CA ARG A 193 16.16 -1.93 9.12
C ARG A 193 17.40 -1.27 9.71
N ALA A 194 18.46 -1.14 8.92
CA ALA A 194 19.70 -0.50 9.34
C ALA A 194 19.49 0.98 9.72
N GLU A 195 18.65 1.72 8.98
CA GLU A 195 18.29 3.11 9.28
C GLU A 195 17.56 3.29 10.61
N TYR A 196 16.92 2.25 11.14
CA TYR A 196 16.25 2.30 12.44
C TYR A 196 17.17 1.96 13.62
N ALA A 197 18.29 1.29 13.37
CA ALA A 197 19.23 0.87 14.42
C ALA A 197 19.72 2.02 15.31
N PRO A 198 20.09 3.22 14.80
CA PRO A 198 20.45 4.36 15.65
C PRO A 198 19.35 4.81 16.60
N THR A 199 18.07 4.65 16.22
CA THR A 199 16.93 4.98 17.09
C THR A 199 16.75 3.96 18.20
N LEU A 200 16.90 2.66 17.92
CA LEU A 200 16.88 1.61 18.93
C LEU A 200 17.94 1.82 20.01
N LEU A 201 19.10 2.35 19.62
CA LEU A 201 20.22 2.65 20.51
C LEU A 201 20.10 4.00 21.22
N GLY A 202 19.03 4.76 20.95
CA GLY A 202 18.80 6.08 21.56
C GLY A 202 19.70 7.20 21.02
N TYR A 203 20.43 6.97 19.93
CA TYR A 203 21.34 7.97 19.35
C TYR A 203 20.61 9.14 18.69
N ASN A 204 19.32 9.00 18.42
CA ASN A 204 18.45 10.07 17.95
C ASN A 204 17.69 10.79 19.07
N ASN A 205 17.87 10.43 20.35
CA ASN A 205 17.15 11.08 21.47
C ASN A 205 17.44 12.58 21.55
N THR A 206 18.69 12.97 21.34
CA THR A 206 19.04 14.36 21.04
C THR A 206 18.88 14.57 19.55
N PHE A 207 17.86 15.31 19.14
CA PHE A 207 17.56 15.49 17.71
C PHE A 207 18.62 16.31 16.97
N GLU A 208 19.07 17.42 17.56
CA GLU A 208 20.05 18.31 16.94
C GLU A 208 21.39 17.59 16.71
N GLY A 209 21.85 17.55 15.46
CA GLY A 209 23.08 16.88 15.05
C GLY A 209 22.96 15.35 14.92
N SER A 210 21.76 14.79 15.05
CA SER A 210 21.51 13.35 14.94
C SER A 210 21.43 12.86 13.49
N ASN A 211 21.52 11.54 13.30
CA ASN A 211 21.29 10.93 12.00
C ASN A 211 19.85 11.18 11.53
N LEU A 212 18.86 11.08 12.43
CA LEU A 212 17.45 11.33 12.08
C LEU A 212 17.20 12.76 11.59
N GLU A 213 17.85 13.77 12.18
CA GLU A 213 17.74 15.14 11.68
C GLU A 213 18.31 15.27 10.26
N ARG A 214 19.47 14.64 10.00
CA ARG A 214 20.07 14.59 8.64
C ARG A 214 19.10 13.93 7.65
N ARG A 215 18.54 12.77 7.98
CA ARG A 215 17.59 12.04 7.12
C ARG A 215 16.30 12.83 6.88
N LEU A 216 15.78 13.52 7.90
CA LEU A 216 14.65 14.43 7.74
C LEU A 216 14.93 15.55 6.74
N LYS A 217 16.09 16.21 6.85
CA LYS A 217 16.47 17.28 5.90
C LYS A 217 16.54 16.76 4.47
N ILE A 218 17.11 15.57 4.27
CA ILE A 218 17.21 14.94 2.96
C ILE A 218 15.81 14.60 2.41
N PHE A 219 14.96 13.97 3.22
CA PHE A 219 13.59 13.65 2.82
C PHE A 219 12.80 14.90 2.42
N LEU A 220 12.87 15.99 3.19
CA LEU A 220 12.15 17.23 2.86
C LEU A 220 12.62 17.90 1.57
N GLN A 221 13.83 17.60 1.09
CA GLN A 221 14.32 18.06 -0.21
C GLN A 221 13.79 17.21 -1.37
N ASN A 222 13.59 15.91 -1.14
CA ASN A 222 13.14 14.94 -2.16
C ASN A 222 12.01 14.04 -1.63
N PRO A 223 10.86 14.61 -1.21
CA PRO A 223 9.84 13.86 -0.48
C PRO A 223 9.14 12.81 -1.36
N SER A 224 9.17 13.01 -2.68
CA SER A 224 8.58 12.14 -3.68
C SER A 224 9.51 11.03 -4.19
N ASN A 225 10.62 10.76 -3.49
CA ASN A 225 11.43 9.60 -3.82
C ASN A 225 10.65 8.30 -3.61
N SER A 226 10.98 7.27 -4.39
CA SER A 226 10.43 5.93 -4.24
C SER A 226 11.00 5.26 -2.98
N LEU A 227 10.15 4.72 -2.12
CA LEU A 227 10.61 3.95 -0.96
C LEU A 227 11.37 2.66 -1.36
N VAL A 228 11.04 2.09 -2.52
CA VAL A 228 11.46 0.73 -2.89
C VAL A 228 12.52 0.69 -4.00
N GLU A 229 12.79 1.82 -4.65
CA GLU A 229 13.91 1.92 -5.58
C GLU A 229 15.16 2.18 -4.75
N TRP A 230 16.26 1.49 -5.04
CA TRP A 230 17.47 1.64 -4.24
C TRP A 230 18.69 1.87 -5.11
N GLN A 231 19.19 3.10 -5.13
CA GLN A 231 20.40 3.50 -5.86
C GLN A 231 21.59 3.73 -4.94
N GLY A 232 21.38 3.62 -3.63
CA GLY A 232 22.38 3.96 -2.61
C GLY A 232 22.62 5.47 -2.49
N GLU A 233 21.68 6.28 -2.96
CA GLU A 233 21.76 7.74 -2.94
C GLU A 233 21.18 8.28 -1.61
N GLU A 234 21.63 9.46 -1.16
CA GLU A 234 21.23 9.99 0.16
C GLU A 234 19.71 10.06 0.36
N GLN A 235 18.99 10.34 -0.72
CA GLN A 235 17.53 10.45 -0.77
C GLN A 235 16.81 9.12 -0.42
N ASP A 236 17.42 7.96 -0.72
CA ASP A 236 16.79 6.64 -0.58
C ASP A 236 16.70 6.33 0.92
N TYR A 237 17.79 6.58 1.62
CA TYR A 237 17.83 6.54 3.08
C TYR A 237 16.90 7.57 3.73
N GLY A 238 16.73 8.75 3.12
CA GLY A 238 15.80 9.77 3.63
C GLY A 238 14.36 9.24 3.70
N VAL A 239 13.85 8.71 2.59
CA VAL A 239 12.49 8.17 2.52
C VAL A 239 12.33 6.92 3.39
N ALA A 240 13.31 6.00 3.37
CA ALA A 240 13.30 4.79 4.17
C ALA A 240 13.31 5.10 5.68
N SER A 241 14.15 6.04 6.11
CA SER A 241 14.22 6.48 7.51
C SER A 241 12.89 7.06 7.98
N LEU A 242 12.24 7.92 7.19
CA LEU A 242 10.98 8.52 7.62
C LEU A 242 9.84 7.50 7.65
N PHE A 243 9.80 6.58 6.70
CA PHE A 243 8.80 5.51 6.70
C PHE A 243 9.01 4.52 7.85
N VAL A 244 10.24 4.10 8.16
CA VAL A 244 10.48 3.13 9.24
C VAL A 244 10.16 3.69 10.62
N HIS A 245 10.41 4.98 10.85
CA HIS A 245 10.02 5.63 12.11
C HIS A 245 8.49 5.66 12.26
N TYR A 246 7.76 5.94 11.17
CA TYR A 246 6.30 5.84 11.20
C TYR A 246 5.82 4.40 11.42
N LEU A 247 6.38 3.43 10.69
CA LEU A 247 5.98 2.03 10.77
C LEU A 247 6.17 1.48 12.19
N THR A 248 7.30 1.80 12.81
CA THR A 248 7.63 1.38 14.18
C THR A 248 6.84 2.12 15.25
N ASP A 249 6.54 3.41 15.05
CA ASP A 249 5.61 4.17 15.92
C ASP A 249 4.23 3.50 15.96
N GLN A 250 3.71 3.08 14.81
CA GLN A 250 2.34 2.56 14.70
C GLN A 250 2.22 1.08 15.06
N TYR A 251 3.20 0.26 14.67
CA TYR A 251 3.10 -1.20 14.71
C TYR A 251 4.19 -1.88 15.54
N GLY A 252 5.16 -1.11 16.04
CA GLY A 252 6.25 -1.57 16.89
C GLY A 252 7.42 -2.18 16.10
N VAL A 253 8.60 -2.20 16.72
CA VAL A 253 9.84 -2.79 16.15
C VAL A 253 9.67 -4.26 15.77
N GLY A 254 8.76 -4.98 16.42
CA GLY A 254 8.49 -6.38 16.13
C GLY A 254 8.12 -6.65 14.66
N VAL A 255 7.55 -5.67 13.94
CA VAL A 255 7.29 -5.83 12.49
C VAL A 255 8.58 -5.97 11.68
N LEU A 256 9.64 -5.26 12.07
CA LEU A 256 10.96 -5.36 11.43
C LEU A 256 11.66 -6.68 11.78
N VAL A 257 11.47 -7.14 13.02
CA VAL A 257 12.04 -8.41 13.51
C VAL A 257 11.36 -9.59 12.83
N ASP A 258 10.02 -9.62 12.82
CA ASP A 258 9.26 -10.73 12.25
C ASP A 258 9.44 -10.80 10.72
N SER A 259 9.62 -9.66 10.03
CA SER A 259 9.89 -9.64 8.58
C SER A 259 11.30 -10.12 8.22
N LEU A 260 12.28 -9.90 9.08
CA LEU A 260 13.64 -10.46 8.93
C LEU A 260 13.63 -11.99 9.03
N HIS A 261 12.77 -12.56 9.89
CA HIS A 261 12.65 -14.00 10.11
C HIS A 261 11.58 -14.68 9.24
N SER A 262 10.94 -13.93 8.32
CA SER A 262 9.96 -14.46 7.37
C SER A 262 10.65 -15.12 6.17
N GLU A 263 10.05 -16.19 5.66
CA GLU A 263 10.44 -16.85 4.41
C GLU A 263 10.11 -16.01 3.16
N SER A 264 9.31 -14.95 3.33
CA SER A 264 8.98 -13.96 2.30
C SER A 264 10.02 -12.83 2.27
N VAL A 265 10.09 -12.12 1.14
CA VAL A 265 10.97 -10.95 0.94
C VAL A 265 10.15 -9.68 0.73
N GLY A 266 10.74 -8.52 0.98
CA GLY A 266 10.14 -7.22 0.66
C GLY A 266 8.78 -7.00 1.32
N ILE A 267 7.85 -6.40 0.59
CA ILE A 267 6.51 -6.04 1.08
C ILE A 267 5.73 -7.24 1.67
N PRO A 268 5.67 -8.41 1.01
CA PRO A 268 5.02 -9.59 1.58
C PRO A 268 5.51 -9.99 2.98
N SER A 269 6.81 -9.84 3.26
CA SER A 269 7.36 -10.14 4.59
C SER A 269 6.82 -9.18 5.67
N LEU A 270 6.60 -7.91 5.32
CA LEU A 270 5.98 -6.93 6.21
C LEU A 270 4.49 -7.19 6.41
N ASP A 271 3.76 -7.57 5.35
CA ASP A 271 2.35 -7.95 5.44
C ASP A 271 2.13 -9.16 6.35
N GLU A 272 3.00 -10.17 6.22
CA GLU A 272 3.00 -11.33 7.12
C GLU A 272 3.29 -10.91 8.56
N ALA A 273 4.31 -10.09 8.80
CA ALA A 273 4.65 -9.59 10.13
C ALA A 273 3.48 -8.80 10.75
N LEU A 274 2.87 -7.87 10.01
CA LEU A 274 1.70 -7.12 10.46
C LEU A 274 0.54 -8.04 10.87
N LYS A 275 0.25 -9.05 10.04
CA LYS A 275 -0.79 -10.04 10.31
C LYS A 275 -0.46 -10.89 11.55
N GLN A 276 0.78 -11.37 11.67
CA GLN A 276 1.24 -12.18 12.82
C GLN A 276 1.11 -11.40 14.14
N ARG A 277 1.35 -10.09 14.11
CA ARG A 277 1.24 -9.22 15.29
C ARG A 277 -0.18 -8.72 15.58
N GLY A 278 -1.18 -9.21 14.87
CA GLY A 278 -2.59 -8.92 15.11
C GLY A 278 -3.15 -7.70 14.37
N PHE A 279 -2.41 -7.13 13.42
CA PHE A 279 -2.87 -6.01 12.58
C PHE A 279 -3.57 -6.50 11.30
N SER A 280 -4.46 -7.48 11.41
CA SER A 280 -5.07 -8.16 10.25
C SER A 280 -5.94 -7.27 9.32
N GLY A 281 -6.23 -6.02 9.71
CA GLY A 281 -6.90 -5.02 8.89
C GLY A 281 -5.97 -4.01 8.22
N VAL A 282 -4.66 -4.20 8.35
CA VAL A 282 -3.63 -3.30 7.81
C VAL A 282 -2.63 -4.14 7.01
N ASP A 283 -2.51 -3.84 5.73
CA ASP A 283 -1.41 -4.27 4.88
C ASP A 283 -0.46 -3.08 4.63
N PHE A 284 0.66 -3.34 3.96
CA PHE A 284 1.66 -2.36 3.59
C PHE A 284 1.07 -1.23 2.76
N ARG A 285 0.12 -1.55 1.87
CA ARG A 285 -0.63 -0.56 1.08
C ARG A 285 -1.33 0.45 1.99
N LYS A 286 -2.10 -0.02 2.98
CA LYS A 286 -2.77 0.85 3.93
C LYS A 286 -1.76 1.63 4.79
N ALA A 287 -0.76 0.95 5.34
CA ALA A 287 0.27 1.58 6.18
C ALA A 287 1.01 2.70 5.44
N PHE A 288 1.39 2.47 4.18
CA PHE A 288 2.03 3.46 3.32
C PHE A 288 1.11 4.62 2.99
N THR A 289 -0.17 4.36 2.63
CA THR A 289 -1.15 5.42 2.38
C THR A 289 -1.36 6.30 3.62
N ASP A 290 -1.54 5.69 4.80
CA ASP A 290 -1.68 6.43 6.05
C ASP A 290 -0.43 7.25 6.36
N TRP A 291 0.77 6.68 6.15
CA TRP A 291 2.04 7.40 6.28
C TRP A 291 2.10 8.64 5.40
N THR A 292 1.70 8.55 4.12
CA THR A 292 1.71 9.72 3.24
C THR A 292 0.78 10.84 3.72
N ILE A 293 -0.33 10.49 4.37
CA ILE A 293 -1.22 11.46 5.02
C ILE A 293 -0.53 12.03 6.27
N ALA A 294 0.08 11.18 7.09
CA ALA A 294 0.79 11.57 8.30
C ALA A 294 1.96 12.54 8.04
N VAL A 295 2.71 12.36 6.95
CA VAL A 295 3.80 13.27 6.55
C VAL A 295 3.29 14.69 6.32
N PHE A 296 2.10 14.86 5.76
CA PHE A 296 1.53 16.19 5.52
C PHE A 296 0.80 16.73 6.75
N LEU A 297 -0.14 15.94 7.28
CA LEU A 297 -1.07 16.37 8.31
C LEU A 297 -0.41 16.41 9.69
N ASN A 298 0.31 15.35 10.02
CA ASN A 298 1.06 15.13 11.26
C ASN A 298 0.31 15.56 12.53
N ASP A 299 -0.94 15.15 12.64
CA ASP A 299 -1.84 15.54 13.74
C ASP A 299 -2.69 14.36 14.18
N CYS A 300 -2.43 13.88 15.40
CA CYS A 300 -3.08 12.71 15.97
C CYS A 300 -4.57 12.95 16.29
N ALA A 301 -5.06 14.20 16.25
CA ALA A 301 -6.48 14.50 16.43
C ALA A 301 -7.36 13.91 15.33
N TYR A 302 -6.79 13.65 14.14
CA TYR A 302 -7.49 13.03 13.02
C TYR A 302 -7.44 11.49 13.03
N GLY A 303 -6.64 10.92 13.92
CA GLY A 303 -6.32 9.49 13.95
C GLY A 303 -4.86 9.29 14.31
N LYS A 304 -4.56 8.26 15.10
CA LYS A 304 -3.18 7.96 15.51
C LYS A 304 -2.30 7.61 14.31
N GLU A 305 -2.90 7.05 13.26
CA GLU A 305 -2.28 6.70 11.98
C GLU A 305 -1.91 7.92 11.12
N TYR A 306 -2.40 9.12 11.45
CA TYR A 306 -2.13 10.34 10.69
C TYR A 306 -1.11 11.27 11.37
N CYS A 307 -0.28 10.72 12.27
CA CYS A 307 0.81 11.43 12.92
C CYS A 307 2.01 10.53 13.23
N TYR A 308 3.15 11.17 13.46
CA TYR A 308 4.28 10.52 14.13
C TYR A 308 4.09 10.54 15.64
N LEU A 309 4.42 9.43 16.30
CA LEU A 309 4.46 9.32 17.77
C LEU A 309 5.84 9.68 18.32
N ASN A 310 6.88 9.53 17.49
CA ASN A 310 8.23 9.98 17.76
C ASN A 310 8.26 11.51 17.97
N GLN A 311 8.76 11.94 19.13
CA GLN A 311 8.78 13.36 19.52
C GLN A 311 9.58 14.23 18.56
N ASN A 312 10.65 13.68 17.98
CA ASN A 312 11.54 14.40 17.07
C ASN A 312 10.89 14.70 15.72
N LEU A 313 9.82 13.98 15.36
CA LEU A 313 9.13 14.12 14.09
C LEU A 313 7.78 14.84 14.22
N LYS A 314 7.34 15.21 15.42
CA LYS A 314 6.06 15.93 15.64
C LYS A 314 5.97 17.29 14.95
N SER A 315 7.10 17.98 14.80
CA SER A 315 7.18 19.29 14.14
C SER A 315 7.49 19.17 12.65
N LEU A 316 7.55 17.97 12.09
CA LEU A 316 7.75 17.77 10.65
C LEU A 316 6.63 18.50 9.89
N ARG A 317 7.02 19.31 8.90
CA ARG A 317 6.11 19.99 7.98
C ARG A 317 6.61 19.82 6.56
N LEU A 318 5.78 19.20 5.73
CA LEU A 318 6.02 19.07 4.30
C LEU A 318 5.43 20.27 3.54
N ASN A 319 6.19 20.81 2.59
CA ASN A 319 5.68 21.78 1.62
C ASN A 319 5.15 21.06 0.37
N PRO A 320 3.83 21.01 0.11
CA PRO A 320 3.29 20.38 -1.09
C PRO A 320 3.54 21.25 -2.33
N THR A 321 3.49 20.63 -3.51
CA THR A 321 3.47 21.33 -4.79
C THR A 321 2.17 22.13 -4.89
N LEU A 322 2.28 23.46 -5.03
CA LEU A 322 1.14 24.37 -5.01
C LEU A 322 0.62 24.66 -6.42
N HIS A 323 -0.70 24.56 -6.60
CA HIS A 323 -1.44 24.97 -7.78
C HIS A 323 -2.44 26.06 -7.41
N LEU A 324 -2.36 27.19 -8.13
CA LEU A 324 -3.28 28.29 -7.97
C LEU A 324 -4.33 28.26 -9.08
N LEU A 325 -5.60 28.16 -8.70
CA LEU A 325 -6.73 28.34 -9.61
C LEU A 325 -7.12 29.83 -9.65
N PRO A 326 -7.24 30.45 -10.83
CA PRO A 326 -7.71 31.82 -10.98
C PRO A 326 -9.02 32.09 -10.23
N LEU A 327 -9.13 33.28 -9.62
CA LEU A 327 -10.29 33.68 -8.81
C LEU A 327 -11.52 34.12 -9.63
N GLY A 328 -11.39 34.26 -10.96
CA GLY A 328 -12.46 34.74 -11.83
C GLY A 328 -12.59 33.93 -13.11
N GLY A 329 -13.84 33.72 -13.56
CA GLY A 329 -14.18 32.97 -14.75
C GLY A 329 -14.09 31.45 -14.59
N THR A 330 -14.45 30.71 -15.64
CA THR A 330 -14.23 29.26 -15.70
C THR A 330 -12.72 28.98 -15.76
N SER A 331 -12.14 28.49 -14.67
CA SER A 331 -10.75 28.07 -14.65
C SER A 331 -10.64 26.57 -14.87
N ARG A 332 -9.76 26.13 -15.78
CA ARG A 332 -9.38 24.73 -15.95
C ARG A 332 -7.86 24.63 -15.98
N LEU A 333 -7.31 23.82 -15.09
CA LEU A 333 -5.90 23.45 -15.03
C LEU A 333 -5.79 21.95 -15.30
N GLU A 334 -4.96 21.58 -16.25
CA GLU A 334 -4.68 20.19 -16.58
C GLU A 334 -3.17 19.97 -16.51
N VAL A 335 -2.74 19.01 -15.70
CA VAL A 335 -1.32 18.74 -15.46
C VAL A 335 -1.06 17.24 -15.55
N SER A 336 -0.05 16.89 -16.34
CA SER A 336 0.47 15.53 -16.44
C SER A 336 1.63 15.37 -15.47
N TYR A 337 1.54 14.39 -14.59
CA TYR A 337 2.59 13.99 -13.66
C TYR A 337 3.13 12.62 -14.02
N SER A 338 4.28 12.27 -13.45
CA SER A 338 4.83 10.92 -13.47
C SER A 338 5.29 10.54 -12.07
N THR A 339 5.08 9.29 -11.68
CA THR A 339 5.52 8.78 -10.36
C THR A 339 5.99 7.33 -10.44
N LYS A 340 6.83 6.93 -9.49
CA LYS A 340 7.29 5.54 -9.32
C LYS A 340 6.36 4.81 -8.35
N ASN A 341 6.49 3.48 -8.27
CA ASN A 341 5.78 2.73 -7.23
C ASN A 341 6.27 3.19 -5.85
N TRP A 342 5.37 3.26 -4.87
CA TRP A 342 5.69 3.59 -3.48
C TRP A 342 6.40 4.93 -3.30
N ALA A 343 6.00 5.92 -4.10
CA ALA A 343 6.39 7.32 -3.96
C ALA A 343 5.18 8.19 -3.58
N GLY A 344 5.35 9.08 -2.60
CA GLY A 344 4.35 10.07 -2.19
C GLY A 344 4.33 11.30 -3.11
N ASN A 345 3.15 11.80 -3.48
CA ASN A 345 3.04 13.00 -4.33
C ASN A 345 2.07 13.99 -3.69
N TRP A 346 2.54 15.06 -3.04
CA TRP A 346 1.65 15.99 -2.34
C TRP A 346 1.33 17.21 -3.20
N LEU A 347 0.10 17.27 -3.71
CA LEU A 347 -0.35 18.31 -4.64
C LEU A 347 -1.48 19.13 -4.00
N LYS A 348 -1.26 20.42 -3.81
CA LYS A 348 -2.19 21.33 -3.14
C LYS A 348 -2.79 22.33 -4.13
N PHE A 349 -4.11 22.40 -4.18
CA PHE A 349 -4.88 23.37 -4.96
C PHE A 349 -5.47 24.43 -4.04
N VAL A 350 -5.35 25.69 -4.44
CA VAL A 350 -5.91 26.86 -3.73
C VAL A 350 -6.48 27.86 -4.73
N GLY A 351 -7.19 28.88 -4.25
CA GLY A 351 -7.84 29.87 -5.10
C GLY A 351 -9.18 29.36 -5.63
N GLY A 352 -9.57 29.79 -6.84
CA GLY A 352 -10.89 29.50 -7.40
C GLY A 352 -12.07 30.07 -6.59
N GLN A 353 -13.25 30.05 -7.18
CA GLN A 353 -14.49 30.42 -6.48
C GLN A 353 -15.68 29.64 -7.06
N GLY A 354 -16.31 28.78 -6.25
CA GLY A 354 -17.47 27.99 -6.67
C GLY A 354 -17.30 26.51 -6.35
N THR A 355 -17.63 25.63 -7.29
CA THR A 355 -17.41 24.19 -7.12
C THR A 355 -16.13 23.76 -7.83
N LEU A 356 -15.18 23.19 -7.10
CA LEU A 356 -14.01 22.55 -7.68
C LEU A 356 -14.37 21.13 -8.13
N SER A 357 -14.26 20.84 -9.43
CA SER A 357 -14.20 19.48 -9.98
C SER A 357 -12.74 19.07 -10.10
N LEU A 358 -12.38 17.92 -9.55
CA LEU A 358 -11.06 17.33 -9.74
C LEU A 358 -11.20 15.94 -10.38
N LYS A 359 -10.62 15.80 -11.56
CA LYS A 359 -10.57 14.56 -12.33
C LYS A 359 -9.17 13.96 -12.23
N PHE A 360 -9.10 12.68 -11.90
CA PHE A 360 -7.88 11.89 -11.88
C PHE A 360 -7.98 10.80 -12.94
N GLN A 361 -6.96 10.66 -13.76
CA GLN A 361 -6.90 9.62 -14.79
C GLN A 361 -5.55 8.93 -14.78
N VAL A 362 -5.58 7.60 -14.81
CA VAL A 362 -4.40 6.75 -14.96
C VAL A 362 -4.43 6.06 -16.31
N PHE A 363 -3.26 5.58 -16.75
CA PHE A 363 -3.11 4.90 -18.03
C PHE A 363 -2.67 3.46 -17.80
N GLY A 364 -3.45 2.50 -18.30
CA GLY A 364 -3.17 1.09 -18.13
C GLY A 364 -3.56 0.55 -16.76
N SER A 365 -3.40 -0.76 -16.59
CA SER A 365 -3.83 -1.51 -15.39
C SER A 365 -2.91 -1.25 -14.19
N LEU A 366 -2.97 -0.02 -13.66
CA LEU A 366 -2.21 0.43 -12.52
C LEU A 366 -3.12 0.61 -11.29
N THR A 367 -2.61 0.23 -10.13
CA THR A 367 -3.27 0.37 -8.84
C THR A 367 -2.75 1.64 -8.15
N PHE A 368 -3.59 2.68 -8.14
CA PHE A 368 -3.32 3.91 -7.39
C PHE A 368 -4.14 3.96 -6.10
N GLN A 369 -3.55 4.51 -5.05
CA GLN A 369 -4.27 5.00 -3.87
C GLN A 369 -4.24 6.52 -3.89
N VAL A 370 -5.41 7.15 -3.77
CA VAL A 370 -5.57 8.59 -3.95
C VAL A 370 -6.37 9.20 -2.80
N PRO A 371 -5.78 9.28 -1.59
CA PRO A 371 -6.34 10.11 -0.54
C PRO A 371 -6.32 11.59 -0.93
N TYR A 372 -7.31 12.33 -0.45
CA TYR A 372 -7.40 13.76 -0.58
C TYR A 372 -7.96 14.40 0.70
N LEU A 373 -7.45 15.57 1.03
CA LEU A 373 -7.81 16.33 2.22
C LEU A 373 -8.41 17.67 1.81
N VAL A 374 -9.64 17.94 2.25
CA VAL A 374 -10.30 19.22 2.01
C VAL A 374 -10.11 20.10 3.22
N GLN A 375 -9.50 21.27 3.05
CA GLN A 375 -9.25 22.22 4.12
C GLN A 375 -10.40 23.21 4.26
N ALA A 376 -11.04 23.26 5.42
CA ALA A 376 -12.06 24.24 5.76
C ALA A 376 -11.44 25.60 6.12
N ALA A 377 -12.28 26.64 6.20
CA ALA A 377 -11.87 28.01 6.49
C ALA A 377 -11.26 28.21 7.89
N ASP A 378 -11.59 27.35 8.85
CA ASP A 378 -11.00 27.32 10.19
C ASP A 378 -9.64 26.58 10.23
N GLY A 379 -9.21 26.00 9.11
CA GLY A 379 -7.97 25.27 8.97
C GLY A 379 -8.09 23.76 9.21
N THR A 380 -9.26 23.24 9.59
CA THR A 380 -9.48 21.80 9.77
C THR A 380 -9.52 21.06 8.45
N TYR A 381 -9.27 19.76 8.48
CA TYR A 381 -9.21 18.90 7.30
C TYR A 381 -10.28 17.80 7.33
N GLU A 382 -10.93 17.57 6.20
CA GLU A 382 -11.72 16.35 5.97
C GLU A 382 -10.93 15.39 5.09
N ILE A 383 -10.65 14.18 5.57
CA ILE A 383 -9.88 13.16 4.87
C ILE A 383 -10.84 12.25 4.09
N LYS A 384 -10.59 12.09 2.78
CA LYS A 384 -11.38 11.24 1.88
C LYS A 384 -10.48 10.45 0.95
N PHE A 385 -11.05 9.46 0.29
CA PHE A 385 -10.36 8.60 -0.67
C PHE A 385 -11.10 8.62 -1.99
N LEU A 386 -10.37 8.82 -3.08
CA LEU A 386 -10.93 8.71 -4.42
C LEU A 386 -10.93 7.24 -4.84
N ASP A 387 -12.13 6.70 -5.05
CA ASP A 387 -12.30 5.36 -5.59
C ASP A 387 -12.03 5.34 -7.10
N LEU A 388 -11.19 4.40 -7.54
CA LEU A 388 -10.80 4.19 -8.93
C LEU A 388 -11.26 2.82 -9.46
N ALA A 389 -12.03 2.06 -8.67
CA ALA A 389 -12.38 0.68 -8.95
C ALA A 389 -13.03 0.51 -10.34
N GLY A 390 -12.30 -0.17 -11.23
CA GLY A 390 -12.79 -0.63 -12.53
C GLY A 390 -12.71 0.36 -13.69
N THR A 391 -12.36 1.62 -13.48
CA THR A 391 -12.48 2.68 -14.51
C THR A 391 -11.17 3.38 -14.88
N GLN A 392 -10.10 3.23 -14.08
CA GLN A 392 -8.83 3.98 -14.23
C GLN A 392 -9.05 5.51 -14.25
N ARG A 393 -10.20 5.97 -13.78
CA ARG A 393 -10.65 7.35 -13.79
C ARG A 393 -11.51 7.62 -12.57
N GLY A 394 -11.23 8.70 -11.86
CA GLY A 394 -12.05 9.18 -10.76
C GLY A 394 -12.37 10.65 -10.95
N GLU A 395 -13.54 11.07 -10.50
CA GLU A 395 -13.91 12.48 -10.41
C GLU A 395 -14.62 12.71 -9.07
N PHE A 396 -14.31 13.83 -8.42
CA PHE A 396 -15.05 14.30 -7.26
C PHE A 396 -15.17 15.81 -7.27
N PHE A 397 -16.06 16.31 -6.39
CA PHE A 397 -16.38 17.72 -6.29
C PHE A 397 -16.14 18.24 -4.87
N VAL A 398 -15.60 19.45 -4.77
CA VAL A 398 -15.51 20.22 -3.53
C VAL A 398 -16.39 21.46 -3.68
N LEU A 399 -17.48 21.49 -2.93
CA LEU A 399 -18.44 22.59 -2.91
C LEU A 399 -17.84 23.80 -2.17
N ASP A 400 -18.33 24.99 -2.49
CA ASP A 400 -17.95 26.26 -1.83
C ASP A 400 -16.43 26.48 -1.73
N PHE A 401 -15.70 26.01 -2.74
CA PHE A 401 -14.25 26.16 -2.87
C PHE A 401 -13.87 27.64 -3.06
N GLY A 402 -12.82 28.06 -2.37
CA GLY A 402 -12.41 29.47 -2.22
C GLY A 402 -13.17 30.21 -1.11
N LYS A 403 -14.34 29.71 -0.69
CA LYS A 403 -15.19 30.34 0.34
C LYS A 403 -15.13 29.58 1.67
N GLU A 404 -15.83 28.46 1.77
CA GLU A 404 -15.86 27.62 2.98
C GLU A 404 -14.69 26.64 2.97
N GLN A 405 -14.37 26.08 1.80
CA GLN A 405 -13.22 25.22 1.60
C GLN A 405 -12.09 26.04 0.98
N LYS A 406 -10.96 26.16 1.69
CA LYS A 406 -9.84 27.04 1.31
C LYS A 406 -8.75 26.35 0.50
N ALA A 407 -8.61 25.05 0.64
CA ALA A 407 -7.63 24.28 -0.10
C ALA A 407 -8.08 22.84 -0.29
N LEU A 408 -7.54 22.20 -1.31
CA LEU A 408 -7.61 20.77 -1.53
C LEU A 408 -6.18 20.24 -1.62
N LEU A 409 -5.84 19.23 -0.82
CA LEU A 409 -4.64 18.44 -1.01
C LEU A 409 -5.03 17.10 -1.60
N ILE A 410 -4.30 16.61 -2.59
CA ILE A 410 -4.42 15.24 -3.12
C ILE A 410 -3.05 14.57 -3.07
N ILE A 411 -3.02 13.30 -2.65
CA ILE A 411 -1.78 12.55 -2.43
C ILE A 411 -1.80 11.23 -3.23
N PRO A 412 -1.73 11.26 -4.58
CA PRO A 412 -1.73 10.03 -5.35
C PRO A 412 -0.44 9.23 -5.10
N THR A 413 -0.59 7.93 -4.93
CA THR A 413 0.53 6.98 -4.79
C THR A 413 0.29 5.78 -5.71
N LEU A 414 1.29 5.44 -6.52
CA LEU A 414 1.26 4.23 -7.32
C LEU A 414 1.71 3.05 -6.46
N GLN A 415 0.91 1.99 -6.41
CA GLN A 415 1.13 0.85 -5.52
C GLN A 415 0.78 -0.47 -6.22
N SER A 416 1.24 -0.62 -7.47
CA SER A 416 0.97 -1.77 -8.33
C SER A 416 1.95 -2.90 -8.11
N LYS A 417 3.25 -2.60 -8.14
CA LYS A 417 4.33 -3.59 -7.99
C LYS A 417 4.55 -3.82 -6.50
N THR A 418 4.67 -5.07 -6.09
CA THR A 418 4.83 -5.45 -4.67
C THR A 418 6.12 -6.21 -4.38
N LEU A 419 6.87 -6.60 -5.40
CA LEU A 419 8.07 -7.43 -5.30
C LEU A 419 8.99 -7.20 -6.50
N GLY A 420 10.26 -7.57 -6.33
CA GLY A 420 11.28 -7.57 -7.37
C GLY A 420 11.76 -6.16 -7.70
N PHE A 421 11.91 -5.30 -6.69
CA PHE A 421 12.43 -3.94 -6.90
C PHE A 421 13.95 -3.94 -7.11
N GLY A 422 14.44 -2.98 -7.87
CA GLY A 422 15.87 -2.83 -8.14
C GLY A 422 16.33 -1.38 -8.13
N GLU A 423 17.50 -1.14 -8.73
CA GLU A 423 18.14 0.19 -8.78
C GLU A 423 17.41 1.19 -9.68
N SER A 424 16.50 0.74 -10.54
CA SER A 424 15.78 1.61 -11.47
C SER A 424 14.34 1.14 -11.65
N GLU A 425 13.42 1.90 -11.06
CA GLU A 425 11.99 1.66 -11.13
C GLU A 425 11.32 2.59 -12.17
N PRO A 426 10.41 2.06 -12.99
CA PRO A 426 9.78 2.83 -14.06
C PRO A 426 8.87 3.94 -13.53
N LEU A 427 8.86 5.06 -14.25
CA LEU A 427 7.94 6.17 -14.06
C LEU A 427 6.63 5.92 -14.82
N PHE A 428 5.51 6.15 -14.16
CA PHE A 428 4.18 6.01 -14.76
C PHE A 428 3.43 7.33 -14.75
N PRO A 429 2.85 7.75 -15.89
CA PRO A 429 2.13 8.99 -15.97
C PRO A 429 0.74 8.89 -15.33
N PHE A 430 0.28 9.99 -14.77
CA PHE A 430 -1.12 10.20 -14.41
C PHE A 430 -1.53 11.65 -14.71
N LEU A 431 -2.81 11.85 -15.00
CA LEU A 431 -3.37 13.15 -15.38
C LEU A 431 -4.29 13.67 -14.29
N LEU A 432 -4.12 14.95 -13.95
CA LEU A 432 -5.00 15.69 -13.06
C LEU A 432 -5.62 16.87 -13.80
N THR A 433 -6.94 16.95 -13.79
CA THR A 433 -7.69 18.10 -14.30
C THR A 433 -8.49 18.72 -13.17
N ALA A 434 -8.13 19.94 -12.76
CA ALA A 434 -8.85 20.74 -11.78
C ALA A 434 -9.63 21.83 -12.50
N SER A 435 -10.95 21.94 -12.24
CA SER A 435 -11.82 22.93 -12.89
C SER A 435 -12.75 23.60 -11.88
N ILE A 436 -12.96 24.90 -12.01
CA ILE A 436 -13.98 25.63 -11.24
C ILE A 436 -15.24 25.72 -12.08
N LEU A 437 -16.33 25.18 -11.52
CA LEU A 437 -17.66 25.18 -12.10
C LEU A 437 -18.52 26.22 -11.37
N GLU A 438 -19.30 27.01 -12.13
CA GLU A 438 -20.24 27.99 -11.57
C GLU A 438 -21.37 27.31 -10.79
N THR A 439 -21.72 26.08 -11.16
CA THR A 439 -22.67 25.21 -10.45
C THR A 439 -22.12 23.78 -10.45
N ALA A 440 -22.15 23.11 -9.29
CA ALA A 440 -21.94 21.68 -9.24
C ALA A 440 -22.97 20.99 -10.15
N PRO A 441 -22.63 19.90 -10.87
CA PRO A 441 -23.68 19.04 -11.42
C PRO A 441 -24.60 18.70 -10.25
N GLN A 442 -25.86 19.14 -10.35
CA GLN A 442 -26.86 19.02 -9.28
C GLN A 442 -26.78 17.61 -8.71
N LYS A 443 -26.53 17.50 -7.40
CA LYS A 443 -26.44 16.23 -6.66
C LYS A 443 -27.51 15.29 -7.21
N GLU A 444 -27.09 14.27 -7.94
CA GLU A 444 -27.99 13.21 -8.40
C GLU A 444 -28.80 12.69 -7.20
N GLU A 445 -28.21 12.66 -6.00
CA GLU A 445 -28.90 12.34 -4.74
C GLU A 445 -30.05 13.29 -4.36
N ASP A 446 -29.94 14.60 -4.55
CA ASP A 446 -31.03 15.53 -4.19
C ASP A 446 -32.15 15.47 -5.24
N VAL A 447 -31.80 15.24 -6.51
CA VAL A 447 -32.78 14.95 -7.57
C VAL A 447 -33.46 13.60 -7.32
N ILE A 448 -32.71 12.55 -6.96
CA ILE A 448 -33.23 11.23 -6.61
C ILE A 448 -34.14 11.32 -5.37
N ARG A 449 -33.72 12.04 -4.32
CA ARG A 449 -34.53 12.25 -3.11
C ARG A 449 -35.81 13.02 -3.42
N GLY A 450 -35.73 14.03 -4.27
CA GLY A 450 -36.89 14.77 -4.77
C GLY A 450 -37.86 13.90 -5.58
N LEU A 451 -37.34 13.08 -6.49
CA LEU A 451 -38.12 12.14 -7.30
C LEU A 451 -38.75 11.02 -6.46
N GLN A 452 -38.05 10.53 -5.44
CA GLN A 452 -38.57 9.53 -4.49
C GLN A 452 -39.72 10.11 -3.65
N ALA A 453 -39.59 11.35 -3.18
CA ALA A 453 -40.66 12.04 -2.46
C ALA A 453 -41.90 12.28 -3.36
N GLN A 454 -41.69 12.64 -4.63
CA GLN A 454 -42.78 12.78 -5.61
C GLN A 454 -43.48 11.44 -5.92
N LEU A 455 -42.71 10.35 -6.04
CA LEU A 455 -43.27 9.01 -6.24
C LEU A 455 -44.12 8.57 -5.05
N ALA A 456 -43.65 8.77 -3.81
CA ALA A 456 -44.40 8.43 -2.61
C ALA A 456 -45.72 9.23 -2.50
N PHE A 457 -45.67 10.53 -2.83
CA PHE A 457 -46.85 11.39 -2.87
C PHE A 457 -47.87 10.90 -3.91
N LEU A 458 -47.43 10.66 -5.15
CA LEU A 458 -48.32 10.19 -6.23
C LEU A 458 -48.92 8.81 -5.92
N GLN A 459 -48.18 7.91 -5.29
CA GLN A 459 -48.69 6.61 -4.83
C GLN A 459 -49.78 6.77 -3.77
N SER A 460 -49.60 7.69 -2.82
CA SER A 460 -50.63 7.98 -1.80
C SER A 460 -51.90 8.56 -2.40
N GLU A 461 -51.77 9.41 -3.42
CA GLU A 461 -52.91 10.02 -4.10
C GLU A 461 -53.67 9.00 -4.97
N ILE A 462 -52.96 8.09 -5.64
CA ILE A 462 -53.59 6.96 -6.34
C ILE A 462 -54.36 6.07 -5.37
N ALA A 463 -53.80 5.76 -4.19
CA ALA A 463 -54.49 4.96 -3.17
C ALA A 463 -55.77 5.66 -2.66
N ARG A 464 -55.71 6.98 -2.43
CA ARG A 464 -56.85 7.80 -2.04
C ARG A 464 -57.95 7.80 -3.10
N VAL A 465 -57.59 8.02 -4.36
CA VAL A 465 -58.54 8.02 -5.49
C VAL A 465 -59.13 6.62 -5.70
N LEU A 466 -58.37 5.54 -5.51
CA LEU A 466 -58.89 4.17 -5.57
C LEU A 466 -59.90 3.88 -4.47
N GLU A 467 -59.71 4.39 -3.24
CA GLU A 467 -60.69 4.28 -2.16
C GLU A 467 -61.94 5.15 -2.39
N GLU A 468 -61.78 6.36 -2.92
CA GLU A 468 -62.93 7.19 -3.32
C GLU A 468 -63.76 6.52 -4.45
N LEU A 469 -63.09 5.84 -5.39
CA LEU A 469 -63.75 5.08 -6.44
C LEU A 469 -64.43 3.81 -5.90
N ARG A 470 -63.87 3.16 -4.87
CA ARG A 470 -64.52 2.03 -4.17
C ARG A 470 -65.76 2.47 -3.39
N ALA A 471 -65.69 3.61 -2.72
CA ALA A 471 -66.82 4.19 -1.98
C ALA A 471 -67.98 4.66 -2.88
N ARG A 472 -67.71 4.95 -4.17
CA ARG A 472 -68.72 5.39 -5.15
C ARG A 472 -69.47 4.28 -5.89
N GLY A 473 -69.32 3.02 -5.47
CA GLY A 473 -70.21 1.92 -5.88
C GLY A 473 -70.37 1.77 -7.39
N VAL A 474 -69.29 1.42 -8.08
CA VAL A 474 -69.38 0.99 -9.49
C VAL A 474 -69.82 -0.47 -9.52
N GLY A 475 -71.07 -0.68 -9.95
CA GLY A 475 -71.87 -1.90 -9.77
C GLY A 475 -71.23 -3.21 -10.22
N THR A 476 -71.43 -4.21 -9.35
CA THR A 476 -71.29 -5.65 -9.60
C THR A 476 -72.09 -6.04 -10.84
N THR A 477 -71.42 -6.36 -11.94
CA THR A 477 -72.06 -6.89 -13.14
C THR A 477 -71.78 -8.39 -13.19
N SER A 478 -72.76 -9.24 -12.86
CA SER A 478 -72.57 -10.70 -12.94
C SER A 478 -72.36 -11.12 -14.39
N CYS A 479 -71.22 -11.72 -14.68
CA CYS A 479 -70.84 -12.13 -16.03
C CYS A 479 -71.56 -13.42 -16.42
N ALA A 480 -72.61 -13.30 -17.24
CA ALA A 480 -73.37 -14.47 -17.69
C ALA A 480 -72.68 -15.21 -18.85
N SER A 481 -72.06 -14.50 -19.80
CA SER A 481 -71.28 -15.08 -20.90
C SER A 481 -70.42 -14.04 -21.63
N PHE A 482 -69.39 -14.50 -22.33
CA PHE A 482 -68.58 -13.73 -23.27
C PHE A 482 -69.08 -13.99 -24.70
N GLY A 483 -69.48 -12.92 -25.40
CA GLY A 483 -70.04 -13.00 -26.76
C GLY A 483 -69.10 -12.45 -27.83
N THR A 484 -68.24 -11.50 -27.48
CA THR A 484 -67.40 -10.78 -28.47
C THR A 484 -65.91 -11.07 -28.36
N ASN A 485 -65.17 -10.91 -29.46
CA ASN A 485 -63.70 -11.01 -29.39
C ASN A 485 -63.15 -9.81 -28.62
N LEU A 486 -62.32 -10.05 -27.59
CA LEU A 486 -61.72 -8.98 -26.78
C LEU A 486 -60.21 -8.87 -27.00
N VAL A 487 -59.72 -7.63 -27.14
CA VAL A 487 -58.31 -7.30 -27.43
C VAL A 487 -57.79 -6.13 -26.62
N LEU A 488 -56.46 -6.02 -26.56
CA LEU A 488 -55.76 -4.87 -25.98
C LEU A 488 -56.30 -3.56 -26.56
N GLY A 489 -56.60 -2.60 -25.69
CA GLY A 489 -57.15 -1.30 -26.06
C GLY A 489 -58.67 -1.18 -25.85
N MET A 490 -59.40 -2.30 -25.74
CA MET A 490 -60.85 -2.26 -25.56
C MET A 490 -61.25 -1.75 -24.17
N ARG A 491 -62.42 -1.09 -24.10
CA ARG A 491 -63.04 -0.60 -22.86
C ARG A 491 -64.50 -1.02 -22.81
N GLY A 492 -65.03 -1.30 -21.62
CA GLY A 492 -66.46 -1.52 -21.43
C GLY A 492 -66.79 -2.52 -20.34
N SER A 493 -68.09 -2.81 -20.20
CA SER A 493 -68.62 -3.77 -19.23
C SER A 493 -68.11 -5.20 -19.48
N GLU A 494 -68.00 -5.64 -20.73
CA GLU A 494 -67.49 -6.99 -21.07
C GLU A 494 -66.00 -7.15 -20.68
N VAL A 495 -65.22 -6.05 -20.71
CA VAL A 495 -63.83 -6.03 -20.25
C VAL A 495 -63.73 -6.02 -18.72
N ARG A 496 -64.65 -5.33 -18.01
CA ARG A 496 -64.75 -5.49 -16.55
C ARG A 496 -65.05 -6.92 -16.18
N CYS A 497 -66.00 -7.53 -16.90
CA CYS A 497 -66.35 -8.92 -16.71
C CYS A 497 -65.18 -9.88 -16.91
N LEU A 498 -64.39 -9.63 -17.96
CA LEU A 498 -63.15 -10.37 -18.19
C LEU A 498 -62.19 -10.26 -17.01
N GLN A 499 -61.96 -9.05 -16.51
CA GLN A 499 -61.03 -8.81 -15.42
C GLN A 499 -61.49 -9.45 -14.11
N GLU A 500 -62.79 -9.42 -13.82
CA GLU A 500 -63.39 -10.14 -12.68
C GLU A 500 -63.23 -11.66 -12.84
N PHE A 501 -63.52 -12.20 -14.01
CA PHE A 501 -63.34 -13.62 -14.31
C PHE A 501 -61.88 -14.05 -14.12
N LEU A 502 -60.92 -13.31 -14.69
CA LEU A 502 -59.49 -13.62 -14.60
C LEU A 502 -58.98 -13.52 -13.17
N LYS A 503 -59.48 -12.56 -12.39
CA LYS A 503 -59.19 -12.44 -10.96
C LYS A 503 -59.64 -13.70 -10.21
N ASN A 504 -60.82 -14.21 -10.53
CA ASN A 504 -61.37 -15.43 -9.93
C ASN A 504 -60.63 -16.71 -10.35
N GLN A 505 -59.79 -16.66 -11.40
CA GLN A 505 -58.90 -17.77 -11.76
C GLN A 505 -57.66 -17.89 -10.85
N GLY A 506 -57.49 -16.95 -9.91
CA GLY A 506 -56.45 -16.93 -8.88
C GLY A 506 -55.24 -16.08 -9.24
N ALA A 507 -54.42 -15.77 -8.23
CA ALA A 507 -53.26 -14.88 -8.35
C ALA A 507 -52.18 -15.38 -9.32
N GLN A 508 -52.13 -16.68 -9.64
CA GLN A 508 -51.22 -17.20 -10.66
C GLN A 508 -51.60 -16.72 -12.08
N VAL A 509 -52.91 -16.51 -12.32
CA VAL A 509 -53.44 -16.04 -13.61
C VAL A 509 -53.51 -14.51 -13.64
N TYR A 510 -54.03 -13.87 -12.60
CA TYR A 510 -54.14 -12.42 -12.55
C TYR A 510 -53.69 -11.84 -11.19
N PRO A 511 -52.37 -11.73 -10.96
CA PRO A 511 -51.82 -11.26 -9.68
C PRO A 511 -52.33 -9.87 -9.27
N GLU A 512 -52.52 -8.98 -10.26
CA GLU A 512 -52.87 -7.58 -10.01
C GLU A 512 -54.35 -7.43 -9.64
N GLY A 513 -55.22 -8.34 -10.09
CA GLY A 513 -56.63 -8.39 -9.70
C GLY A 513 -57.43 -7.10 -9.95
N LEU A 514 -56.97 -6.25 -10.87
CA LEU A 514 -57.55 -4.94 -11.15
C LEU A 514 -58.74 -5.03 -12.11
N VAL A 515 -59.90 -4.49 -11.71
CA VAL A 515 -61.11 -4.42 -12.54
C VAL A 515 -61.33 -2.96 -12.96
N THR A 516 -60.64 -2.54 -14.01
CA THR A 516 -60.66 -1.15 -14.51
C THR A 516 -61.70 -0.93 -15.61
N GLY A 517 -62.11 -2.00 -16.29
CA GLY A 517 -62.90 -1.95 -17.52
C GLY A 517 -62.10 -1.54 -18.75
N TYR A 518 -60.77 -1.49 -18.66
CA TYR A 518 -59.86 -1.26 -19.77
C TYR A 518 -58.92 -2.45 -19.96
N PHE A 519 -58.89 -3.00 -21.16
CA PHE A 519 -58.03 -4.11 -21.53
C PHE A 519 -56.64 -3.55 -21.80
N GLY A 520 -55.87 -3.37 -20.73
CA GLY A 520 -54.48 -2.91 -20.77
C GLY A 520 -53.47 -4.05 -20.81
N VAL A 521 -52.18 -3.70 -20.73
CA VAL A 521 -51.07 -4.67 -20.80
C VAL A 521 -51.14 -5.75 -19.71
N LEU A 522 -51.59 -5.40 -18.51
CA LEU A 522 -51.75 -6.35 -17.40
C LEU A 522 -52.87 -7.35 -17.67
N THR A 523 -54.02 -6.88 -18.17
CA THR A 523 -55.13 -7.76 -18.56
C THR A 523 -54.73 -8.67 -19.71
N ARG A 524 -53.93 -8.17 -20.68
CA ARG A 524 -53.38 -9.00 -21.76
C ARG A 524 -52.48 -10.12 -21.24
N GLN A 525 -51.58 -9.81 -20.32
CA GLN A 525 -50.72 -10.80 -19.70
C GLN A 525 -51.53 -11.86 -18.93
N ALA A 526 -52.57 -11.44 -18.20
CA ALA A 526 -53.46 -12.37 -17.51
C ALA A 526 -54.23 -13.27 -18.48
N VAL A 527 -54.67 -12.76 -19.63
CA VAL A 527 -55.27 -13.59 -20.70
C VAL A 527 -54.26 -14.59 -21.25
N MET A 528 -53.01 -14.19 -21.50
CA MET A 528 -51.97 -15.12 -21.97
C MET A 528 -51.77 -16.28 -20.98
N ARG A 529 -51.64 -15.97 -19.69
CA ARG A 529 -51.51 -16.99 -18.63
C ARG A 529 -52.73 -17.90 -18.54
N PHE A 530 -53.93 -17.35 -18.67
CA PHE A 530 -55.16 -18.15 -18.72
C PHE A 530 -55.16 -19.10 -19.92
N GLN A 531 -54.77 -18.62 -21.10
CA GLN A 531 -54.70 -19.43 -22.31
C GLN A 531 -53.67 -20.54 -22.19
N GLU A 532 -52.53 -20.27 -21.56
CA GLU A 532 -51.48 -21.26 -21.29
C GLU A 532 -51.93 -22.29 -20.26
N LYS A 533 -52.68 -21.87 -19.23
CA LYS A 533 -53.29 -22.78 -18.24
C LYS A 533 -54.24 -23.79 -18.88
N TYR A 534 -54.96 -23.42 -19.93
CA TYR A 534 -55.88 -24.29 -20.69
C TYR A 534 -55.39 -24.53 -22.13
N ALA A 535 -54.07 -24.64 -22.32
CA ALA A 535 -53.43 -24.68 -23.63
C ALA A 535 -53.98 -25.80 -24.55
N ALA A 536 -54.25 -26.98 -24.00
CA ALA A 536 -54.76 -28.12 -24.77
C ALA A 536 -56.10 -27.85 -25.48
N GLU A 537 -56.92 -26.97 -24.90
CA GLU A 537 -58.27 -26.67 -25.38
C GLU A 537 -58.33 -25.35 -26.17
N ILE A 538 -57.40 -24.43 -25.89
CA ILE A 538 -57.42 -23.09 -26.46
C ILE A 538 -56.32 -22.89 -27.53
N LEU A 539 -55.09 -23.33 -27.24
CA LEU A 539 -53.92 -23.01 -28.04
C LEU A 539 -53.56 -24.14 -29.02
N THR A 540 -53.52 -25.39 -28.55
CA THR A 540 -53.14 -26.57 -29.34
C THR A 540 -54.02 -26.78 -30.58
N PRO A 541 -55.36 -26.63 -30.54
CA PRO A 541 -56.21 -26.80 -31.73
C PRO A 541 -55.96 -25.75 -32.83
N LEU A 542 -55.33 -24.62 -32.48
CA LEU A 542 -54.98 -23.53 -33.39
C LEU A 542 -53.50 -23.53 -33.75
N GLY A 543 -52.72 -24.49 -33.26
CA GLY A 543 -51.27 -24.58 -33.51
C GLY A 543 -50.42 -23.55 -32.75
N PHE A 544 -50.96 -22.88 -31.73
CA PHE A 544 -50.19 -21.92 -30.93
C PHE A 544 -49.46 -22.59 -29.77
N GLN A 545 -48.20 -22.18 -29.54
CA GLN A 545 -47.37 -22.69 -28.45
C GLN A 545 -47.36 -21.79 -27.20
N ARG A 546 -47.81 -20.54 -27.31
CA ARG A 546 -47.86 -19.54 -26.22
C ARG A 546 -49.17 -18.75 -26.27
N GLY A 547 -49.55 -18.18 -25.13
CA GLY A 547 -50.74 -17.34 -25.03
C GLY A 547 -50.65 -16.15 -25.99
N THR A 548 -51.72 -15.86 -26.71
CA THR A 548 -51.76 -14.75 -27.68
C THR A 548 -52.17 -13.43 -27.01
N GLY A 549 -52.89 -13.52 -25.88
CA GLY A 549 -53.49 -12.37 -25.21
C GLY A 549 -54.71 -11.82 -25.94
N TYR A 550 -55.19 -12.54 -26.96
CA TYR A 550 -56.39 -12.26 -27.76
C TYR A 550 -57.50 -13.22 -27.38
N ILE A 551 -58.69 -12.71 -27.01
CA ILE A 551 -59.83 -13.56 -26.64
C ILE A 551 -60.65 -13.89 -27.88
N GLY A 552 -60.29 -14.99 -28.53
CA GLY A 552 -60.99 -15.55 -29.67
C GLY A 552 -62.06 -16.58 -29.29
N VAL A 553 -62.61 -17.25 -30.30
CA VAL A 553 -63.71 -18.23 -30.16
C VAL A 553 -63.40 -19.32 -29.13
N LEU A 554 -62.22 -19.95 -29.18
CA LEU A 554 -61.86 -21.02 -28.25
C LEU A 554 -61.62 -20.53 -26.82
N THR A 555 -61.00 -19.34 -26.66
CA THR A 555 -60.82 -18.74 -25.33
C THR A 555 -62.18 -18.42 -24.70
N ARG A 556 -63.12 -17.86 -25.46
CA ARG A 556 -64.49 -17.63 -24.99
C ARG A 556 -65.22 -18.92 -24.68
N ALA A 557 -65.12 -19.93 -25.53
CA ALA A 557 -65.77 -21.22 -25.30
C ALA A 557 -65.33 -21.80 -23.95
N LYS A 558 -64.03 -21.77 -23.64
CA LYS A 558 -63.52 -22.23 -22.36
C LYS A 558 -63.97 -21.35 -21.20
N MET A 559 -63.90 -20.02 -21.33
CA MET A 559 -64.37 -19.09 -20.29
C MET A 559 -65.86 -19.30 -19.98
N ASN A 560 -66.70 -19.44 -21.01
CA ASN A 560 -68.13 -19.69 -20.86
C ASN A 560 -68.42 -21.06 -20.26
N ALA A 561 -67.65 -22.10 -20.62
CA ALA A 561 -67.78 -23.41 -19.99
C ALA A 561 -67.47 -23.35 -18.48
N LEU A 562 -66.42 -22.62 -18.09
CA LEU A 562 -66.06 -22.44 -16.68
C LEU A 562 -67.11 -21.62 -15.92
N LEU A 563 -67.68 -20.58 -16.54
CA LEU A 563 -68.81 -19.83 -15.97
C LEU A 563 -70.05 -20.70 -15.78
N GLY A 564 -70.37 -21.57 -16.74
CA GLY A 564 -71.53 -22.48 -16.67
C GLY A 564 -71.35 -23.70 -15.74
N SER A 565 -70.12 -24.02 -15.33
CA SER A 565 -69.81 -25.09 -14.36
C SER A 565 -69.86 -24.62 -12.90
N SER A 566 -70.16 -23.33 -12.68
CA SER A 566 -70.09 -22.64 -11.40
C SER A 566 -71.44 -22.09 -10.93
N LEU A 567 -72.55 -22.56 -11.55
CA LEU A 567 -73.94 -22.23 -11.23
C LEU A 567 -74.68 -23.42 -10.63
#